data_AF-A0AAV5U3U9-F1
#
_entry.id   AF-A0AAV5U3U9-F1
#
_cell.length_a   1.000
_cell.length_b   1.000
_cell.length_c   1.000
_cell.angle_alpha   90.00
_cell.angle_beta   90.00
_cell.angle_gamma   90.00
#
_symmetry.space_group_name_H-M   'P 1'
#
loop_
_entity.id
_entity.type
_entity.pdbx_description
1 polymer ?
#
loop_
_entity_poly.entity_id
_entity_poly.type
_entity_poly.pdbx_seq_one_letter_code
_entity_poly.pdbx_strand_id
1 'polypeptide(L)'
;QRNEPWRREKYGEEEEMKIVDGHFENTHGIHWLIVTMLIVGETAGGGLVALPSSMVDAEIWAGAALTVISAFASGYTGILLGENWLMMQDRWSEYRHFCRKPYPETAYRALGEWGRVFTSILLSVQQFCLSVVFLLLASNNISSLLFVLFSIQLNFCFVA
;
A
#
# COMPACT_ATOMS: atom_id res chain seq x y z
N GLN A 1 2.71 13.76 -37.97
CA GLN A 1 2.16 12.39 -37.89
C GLN A 1 3.28 11.41 -38.27
N ARG A 2 3.95 10.80 -37.28
CA ARG A 2 5.03 9.83 -37.54
C ARG A 2 4.49 8.44 -37.19
N ASN A 3 4.34 7.63 -38.23
CA ASN A 3 3.85 6.26 -38.16
C ASN A 3 4.94 5.37 -37.57
N GLU A 4 4.67 4.76 -36.41
CA GLU A 4 5.58 3.82 -35.77
C GLU A 4 4.97 2.39 -35.84
N PRO A 5 5.65 1.44 -36.52
CA PRO A 5 5.07 0.18 -37.00
C PRO A 5 4.90 -0.92 -35.94
N TRP A 6 5.35 -0.72 -34.70
CA TRP A 6 5.27 -1.73 -33.64
C TRP A 6 3.90 -1.86 -32.95
N ARG A 7 2.90 -1.03 -33.31
CA ARG A 7 1.60 -1.02 -32.63
C ARG A 7 0.66 -2.17 -33.03
N ARG A 8 0.89 -2.85 -34.15
CA ARG A 8 -0.10 -3.79 -34.73
C ARG A 8 0.14 -5.27 -34.47
N GLU A 9 1.30 -5.67 -33.95
CA GLU A 9 1.67 -7.10 -33.90
C GLU A 9 1.46 -7.80 -32.55
N LYS A 10 0.93 -7.11 -31.53
CA LYS A 10 0.59 -7.70 -30.22
C LYS A 10 -0.92 -7.72 -29.95
N TYR A 11 -1.74 -7.94 -30.98
CA TYR A 11 -3.19 -8.14 -30.85
C TYR A 11 -3.58 -9.53 -31.38
N GLY A 12 -2.86 -10.54 -30.91
CA GLY A 12 -3.03 -11.92 -31.32
C GLY A 12 -2.95 -12.84 -30.11
N GLU A 13 -3.83 -12.62 -29.13
CA GLU A 13 -4.35 -13.65 -28.23
C GLU A 13 -5.61 -13.06 -27.57
N GLU A 14 -6.76 -13.65 -27.90
CA GLU A 14 -8.08 -13.27 -27.42
C GLU A 14 -8.18 -13.52 -25.91
N GLU A 15 -8.10 -12.47 -25.11
CA GLU A 15 -8.78 -12.43 -23.80
C GLU A 15 -10.07 -11.63 -23.97
N GLU A 16 -11.19 -12.19 -23.54
CA GLU A 16 -12.52 -11.58 -23.62
C GLU A 16 -12.56 -10.34 -22.71
N MET A 17 -12.18 -9.20 -23.29
CA MET A 17 -12.06 -7.89 -22.68
C MET A 17 -13.38 -7.13 -22.79
N LYS A 18 -13.96 -6.72 -21.65
CA LYS A 18 -15.21 -5.96 -21.63
C LYS A 18 -14.94 -4.48 -21.36
N ILE A 19 -15.44 -3.62 -22.24
CA ILE A 19 -15.52 -2.17 -22.00
C ILE A 19 -16.86 -1.95 -21.28
N VAL A 20 -16.81 -1.76 -19.96
CA VAL A 20 -17.97 -1.38 -19.16
C VAL A 20 -17.87 0.13 -18.92
N ASP A 21 -18.89 0.89 -19.33
CA ASP A 21 -18.99 2.34 -19.12
C ASP A 21 -17.75 3.17 -19.49
N GLY A 22 -17.08 2.83 -20.59
CA GLY A 22 -15.95 3.60 -21.13
C GLY A 22 -14.62 3.42 -20.39
N HIS A 23 -14.55 2.53 -19.40
CA HIS A 23 -13.32 2.22 -18.67
C HIS A 23 -12.82 0.79 -18.97
N PHE A 24 -11.50 0.61 -18.89
CA PHE A 24 -10.83 -0.68 -19.15
C PHE A 24 -10.88 -1.56 -17.91
N GLU A 25 -11.66 -2.64 -17.95
CA GLU A 25 -11.76 -3.62 -16.88
C GLU A 25 -11.01 -4.90 -17.29
N ASN A 26 -10.01 -5.31 -16.50
CA ASN A 26 -9.31 -6.57 -16.71
C ASN A 26 -10.11 -7.69 -16.04
N THR A 27 -10.55 -8.67 -16.83
CA THR A 27 -11.35 -9.82 -16.38
C THR A 27 -10.62 -10.70 -15.36
N HIS A 28 -9.29 -10.60 -15.26
CA HIS A 28 -8.44 -11.31 -14.30
C HIS A 28 -7.86 -10.37 -13.22
N GLY A 29 -8.74 -9.76 -12.42
CA GLY A 29 -8.39 -8.98 -11.23
C GLY A 29 -8.58 -9.73 -9.90
N ILE A 30 -7.95 -9.26 -8.82
CA ILE A 30 -8.25 -9.72 -7.45
C ILE A 30 -9.67 -9.26 -7.09
N HIS A 31 -10.50 -10.15 -6.54
CA HIS A 31 -11.84 -9.81 -6.09
C HIS A 31 -11.84 -8.66 -5.07
N TRP A 32 -12.76 -7.70 -5.21
CA TRP A 32 -12.82 -6.48 -4.38
C TRP A 32 -12.86 -6.77 -2.86
N LEU A 33 -13.52 -7.85 -2.44
CA LEU A 33 -13.54 -8.26 -1.04
C LEU A 33 -12.14 -8.61 -0.50
N ILE A 34 -11.33 -9.32 -1.28
CA ILE A 34 -9.98 -9.74 -0.86
C ILE A 34 -9.10 -8.49 -0.72
N VAL A 35 -9.20 -7.56 -1.66
CA VAL A 35 -8.47 -6.27 -1.62
C VAL A 35 -8.86 -5.48 -0.37
N THR A 36 -10.15 -5.40 -0.06
CA THR A 36 -10.66 -4.68 1.12
C THR A 36 -10.14 -5.31 2.42
N MET A 37 -10.19 -6.64 2.53
CA MET A 37 -9.65 -7.35 3.70
C MET A 37 -8.14 -7.15 3.86
N LEU A 38 -7.38 -7.14 2.77
CA LEU A 38 -5.93 -6.91 2.80
C LEU A 38 -5.58 -5.49 3.27
N ILE A 39 -6.29 -4.48 2.76
CA ILE A 39 -6.10 -3.09 3.19
C ILE A 39 -6.45 -2.92 4.67
N VAL A 40 -7.57 -3.49 5.12
CA VAL A 40 -7.96 -3.46 6.54
C VAL A 40 -6.95 -4.21 7.40
N GLY A 41 -6.42 -5.34 6.93
CA GLY A 41 -5.40 -6.10 7.65
C GLY A 41 -4.09 -5.35 7.83
N GLU A 42 -3.61 -4.65 6.77
CA GLU A 42 -2.39 -3.85 6.86
C GLU A 42 -2.57 -2.61 7.74
N THR A 43 -3.74 -1.97 7.69
CA THR A 43 -4.04 -0.76 8.49
C THR A 43 -4.37 -1.05 9.96
N ALA A 44 -5.02 -2.18 10.27
CA ALA A 44 -5.36 -2.59 11.63
C ALA A 44 -4.14 -3.03 12.47
N GLY A 45 -2.96 -3.20 11.84
CA GLY A 45 -1.73 -3.62 12.49
C GLY A 45 -1.01 -2.51 13.26
N GLY A 46 0.29 -2.31 12.96
CA GLY A 46 1.18 -1.46 13.76
C GLY A 46 0.75 0.01 13.92
N GLY A 47 -0.04 0.54 12.99
CA GLY A 47 -0.61 1.88 13.09
C GLY A 47 -1.57 2.01 14.28
N LEU A 48 -2.49 1.06 14.45
CA LEU A 48 -3.52 1.11 15.50
C LEU A 48 -2.95 0.94 16.91
N VAL A 49 -1.85 0.20 17.05
CA VAL A 49 -1.20 -0.05 18.35
C VAL A 49 -0.50 1.22 18.88
N ALA A 50 0.00 2.08 18.00
CA ALA A 50 0.69 3.32 18.38
C ALA A 50 -0.25 4.51 18.62
N LEU A 51 -1.44 4.50 18.01
CA LEU A 51 -2.45 5.55 18.17
C LEU A 51 -2.86 5.85 19.62
N PRO A 52 -3.16 4.87 20.50
CA PRO A 52 -3.62 5.19 21.86
C PRO A 52 -2.53 5.89 22.69
N SER A 53 -1.26 5.53 22.49
CA SER A 53 -0.15 6.18 23.18
C SER A 53 -0.05 7.65 22.78
N SER A 54 -0.14 7.96 21.48
CA SER A 54 -0.07 9.35 21.01
C SER A 54 -1.33 10.16 21.33
N MET A 55 -2.49 9.53 21.44
CA MET A 55 -3.74 10.18 21.86
C MET A 55 -3.74 10.63 23.32
N VAL A 56 -3.12 9.84 24.22
CA VAL A 56 -2.98 10.23 25.64
C VAL A 56 -2.06 11.45 25.76
N ASP A 57 -1.01 11.52 24.94
CA ASP A 57 -0.07 12.65 24.93
C ASP A 57 -0.66 13.93 24.31
N ALA A 58 -1.59 13.80 23.35
CA ALA A 58 -2.19 14.91 22.61
C ALA A 58 -3.52 15.42 23.18
N GLU A 59 -3.98 14.89 24.33
CA GLU A 59 -5.33 15.05 24.88
C GLU A 59 -6.41 14.35 24.04
N ILE A 60 -7.34 13.62 24.69
CA ILE A 60 -8.29 12.71 24.03
C ILE A 60 -9.14 13.41 22.96
N TRP A 61 -9.59 14.64 23.21
CA TRP A 61 -10.43 15.38 22.29
C TRP A 61 -9.69 15.85 21.05
N ALA A 62 -8.48 16.38 21.22
CA ALA A 62 -7.65 16.85 20.11
C ALA A 62 -7.04 15.69 19.31
N GLY A 63 -6.60 14.63 20.00
CA GLY A 63 -6.13 13.39 19.37
C GLY A 63 -7.23 12.73 18.53
N ALA A 64 -8.44 12.57 19.08
CA ALA A 64 -9.57 12.00 18.34
C ALA A 64 -9.93 12.82 17.09
N ALA A 65 -9.96 14.16 17.21
CA ALA A 65 -10.23 15.03 16.07
C ALA A 65 -9.17 14.87 14.95
N LEU A 66 -7.89 14.83 15.30
CA LEU A 66 -6.79 14.63 14.35
C LEU A 66 -6.82 13.25 13.68
N THR A 67 -7.20 12.19 14.41
CA THR A 67 -7.37 10.86 13.84
C THR A 67 -8.50 10.83 12.82
N VAL A 68 -9.64 11.46 13.10
CA VAL A 68 -10.76 11.54 12.17
C VAL A 68 -10.39 12.32 10.90
N ILE A 69 -9.74 13.48 11.05
CA ILE A 69 -9.30 14.30 9.92
C ILE A 69 -8.29 13.55 9.06
N SER A 70 -7.31 12.89 9.68
CA SER A 70 -6.28 12.13 8.95
C SER A 70 -6.86 10.89 8.25
N ALA A 71 -7.89 10.26 8.81
CA ALA A 71 -8.63 9.17 8.15
C ALA A 71 -9.32 9.66 6.87
N PHE A 72 -10.04 10.79 6.92
CA PHE A 72 -10.67 11.37 5.73
C PHE A 72 -9.63 11.81 4.69
N ALA A 73 -8.54 12.46 5.10
CA ALA A 73 -7.48 12.89 4.20
C ALA A 73 -6.80 11.70 3.51
N SER A 74 -6.54 10.62 4.25
CA SER A 74 -5.96 9.38 3.70
C SER A 74 -6.91 8.69 2.73
N GLY A 75 -8.20 8.59 3.09
CA GLY A 75 -9.23 8.02 2.22
C GLY A 75 -9.39 8.79 0.92
N TYR A 76 -9.45 10.12 0.99
CA TYR A 76 -9.52 10.99 -0.20
C TYR A 76 -8.29 10.82 -1.09
N THR A 77 -7.10 10.75 -0.50
CA THR A 77 -5.86 10.51 -1.24
C THR A 77 -5.88 9.15 -1.94
N GLY A 78 -6.38 8.10 -1.28
CA GLY A 78 -6.54 6.77 -1.87
C GLY A 78 -7.46 6.77 -3.10
N ILE A 79 -8.59 7.48 -3.03
CA ILE A 79 -9.51 7.63 -4.18
C ILE A 79 -8.79 8.33 -5.34
N LEU A 80 -8.11 9.44 -5.07
CA LEU A 80 -7.40 10.19 -6.11
C LEU A 80 -6.30 9.37 -6.79
N LEU A 81 -5.58 8.53 -6.02
CA LEU A 81 -4.59 7.59 -6.55
C LEU A 81 -5.23 6.54 -7.46
N GLY A 82 -6.40 6.00 -7.08
CA GLY A 82 -7.17 5.05 -7.87
C GLY A 82 -7.65 5.66 -9.19
N GLU A 83 -8.24 6.85 -9.14
CA GLU A 83 -8.70 7.58 -10.33
C GLU A 83 -7.55 7.92 -11.29
N ASN A 84 -6.41 8.37 -10.76
CA ASN A 84 -5.22 8.64 -11.56
C ASN A 84 -4.71 7.37 -12.27
N TRP A 85 -4.75 6.23 -11.58
CA TRP A 85 -4.38 4.93 -12.16
C TRP A 85 -5.35 4.49 -13.27
N LEU A 86 -6.66 4.69 -13.08
CA LEU A 86 -7.66 4.42 -14.12
C LEU A 86 -7.45 5.29 -15.36
N MET A 87 -7.21 6.59 -15.18
CA MET A 87 -6.91 7.51 -16.28
C MET A 87 -5.64 7.10 -17.04
N MET A 88 -4.62 6.61 -16.32
CA MET A 88 -3.38 6.15 -16.95
C MET A 88 -3.60 4.90 -17.82
N GLN A 89 -4.41 3.95 -17.36
CA GLN A 89 -4.76 2.73 -18.12
C GLN A 89 -5.60 3.01 -19.37
N ASP A 90 -6.44 4.06 -19.33
CA ASP A 90 -7.18 4.54 -20.49
C ASP A 90 -6.23 5.10 -21.56
N ARG A 91 -5.30 5.98 -21.14
CA ARG A 91 -4.38 6.70 -22.03
C ARG A 91 -3.30 5.82 -22.67
N TRP A 92 -2.82 4.78 -21.98
CA TRP A 92 -1.72 3.93 -22.45
C TRP A 92 -2.08 2.44 -22.36
N SER A 93 -2.19 1.77 -23.51
CA SER A 93 -2.52 0.34 -23.58
C SER A 93 -1.44 -0.60 -23.01
N GLU A 94 -0.21 -0.10 -22.85
CA GLU A 94 0.93 -0.86 -22.28
C GLU A 94 0.73 -1.23 -20.80
N TYR A 95 -0.02 -0.42 -20.05
CA TYR A 95 -0.25 -0.62 -18.61
C TYR A 95 -1.53 -1.41 -18.30
N ARG A 96 -2.20 -1.97 -19.31
CA ARG A 96 -3.41 -2.79 -19.14
C ARG A 96 -3.11 -4.22 -18.69
N HIS A 97 -1.87 -4.64 -18.85
CA HIS A 97 -1.36 -5.90 -18.30
C HIS A 97 -0.71 -5.71 -16.94
N PHE A 98 -0.56 -6.80 -16.20
CA PHE A 98 -0.01 -6.80 -14.84
C PHE A 98 1.33 -6.04 -14.75
N CYS A 99 1.33 -4.89 -14.08
CA CYS A 99 2.53 -4.11 -13.81
C CYS A 99 3.05 -4.40 -12.40
N ARG A 100 4.31 -4.85 -12.29
CA ARG A 100 4.93 -5.21 -11.00
C ARG A 100 5.12 -4.02 -10.04
N LYS A 101 5.13 -2.77 -10.55
CA LYS A 101 5.40 -1.55 -9.77
C LYS A 101 4.55 -0.36 -10.27
N PRO A 102 3.28 -0.26 -9.85
CA PRO A 102 2.35 0.74 -10.38
C PRO A 102 2.73 2.19 -10.00
N TYR A 103 3.16 2.42 -8.75
CA TYR A 103 3.43 3.76 -8.25
C TYR A 103 4.64 4.46 -8.89
N PRO A 104 5.82 3.82 -9.06
CA PRO A 104 6.93 4.44 -9.76
C PRO A 104 6.66 4.70 -11.25
N GLU A 105 5.85 3.86 -11.90
CA GLU A 105 5.46 4.04 -13.31
C GLU A 105 4.47 5.21 -13.48
N THR A 106 3.51 5.32 -12.57
CA THR A 106 2.59 6.48 -12.52
C THR A 106 3.37 7.78 -12.31
N ALA A 107 4.34 7.76 -11.38
CA ALA A 107 5.22 8.89 -11.14
C ALA A 107 6.17 9.19 -12.32
N TYR A 108 6.62 8.16 -13.04
CA TYR A 108 7.44 8.32 -14.25
C TYR A 108 6.68 9.09 -15.33
N ARG A 109 5.40 8.77 -15.54
CA ARG A 109 4.57 9.45 -16.55
C ARG A 109 4.19 10.88 -16.14
N ALA A 110 4.09 11.17 -14.84
CA ALA A 110 3.75 12.50 -14.34
C ALA A 110 4.96 13.46 -14.24
N LEU A 111 6.10 12.98 -13.76
CA LEU A 111 7.28 13.80 -13.37
C LEU A 111 8.58 13.37 -14.07
N GLY A 112 8.52 12.40 -14.99
CA GLY A 112 9.69 11.86 -15.68
C GLY A 112 10.55 10.96 -14.80
N GLU A 113 11.81 10.79 -15.21
CA GLU A 113 12.74 9.84 -14.58
C GLU A 113 13.04 10.14 -13.11
N TRP A 114 13.07 11.42 -12.74
CA TRP A 114 13.22 11.87 -11.35
C TRP A 114 12.07 11.40 -10.46
N GLY A 115 10.82 11.52 -10.92
CA GLY A 115 9.64 11.08 -10.15
C GLY A 115 9.62 9.58 -9.88
N ARG A 116 10.10 8.78 -10.84
CA ARG A 116 10.23 7.32 -10.69
C ARG A 116 11.20 6.94 -9.59
N VAL A 117 12.40 7.53 -9.60
CA VAL A 117 13.44 7.25 -8.62
C VAL A 117 12.98 7.68 -7.22
N PHE A 118 12.43 8.89 -7.11
CA PHE A 118 11.92 9.41 -5.85
C PHE A 118 10.86 8.50 -5.23
N THR A 119 9.83 8.12 -6.01
CA THR A 119 8.74 7.26 -5.54
C THR A 119 9.24 5.87 -5.15
N SER A 120 10.19 5.31 -5.91
CA SER A 120 10.79 4.01 -5.58
C SER A 120 11.58 4.05 -4.28
N ILE A 121 12.33 5.12 -4.01
CA ILE A 121 13.08 5.29 -2.76
C ILE A 121 12.09 5.42 -1.59
N LEU A 122 11.07 6.28 -1.73
CA LEU A 122 10.08 6.51 -0.69
C LEU A 122 9.35 5.22 -0.28
N LEU A 123 8.92 4.42 -1.25
CA LEU A 123 8.27 3.13 -0.99
C LEU A 123 9.21 2.14 -0.31
N SER A 124 10.48 2.12 -0.69
CA SER A 124 11.48 1.22 -0.08
C SER A 124 11.72 1.58 1.38
N VAL A 125 11.83 2.88 1.69
CA VAL A 125 12.00 3.38 3.06
C VAL A 125 10.76 3.06 3.90
N GLN A 126 9.55 3.30 3.39
CA GLN A 126 8.30 2.99 4.10
C GLN A 126 8.21 1.51 4.48
N GLN A 127 8.54 0.60 3.55
CA GLN A 127 8.49 -0.83 3.79
C GLN A 127 9.56 -1.29 4.80
N PHE A 128 10.75 -0.69 4.76
CA PHE A 128 11.78 -0.95 5.76
C PHE A 128 11.32 -0.51 7.16
N CYS A 129 10.80 0.71 7.31
CA CYS A 129 10.28 1.22 8.57
C CYS A 129 9.15 0.32 9.13
N LEU A 130 8.22 -0.08 8.26
CA LEU A 130 7.11 -0.97 8.63
C LEU A 130 7.62 -2.33 9.14
N SER A 131 8.60 -2.91 8.44
CA SER A 131 9.23 -4.18 8.83
C SER A 131 9.89 -4.10 10.21
N VAL A 132 10.60 -3.01 10.49
CA VAL A 132 11.25 -2.78 11.78
C VAL A 132 10.22 -2.67 12.90
N VAL A 133 9.13 -1.93 12.70
CA VAL A 133 8.05 -1.79 13.70
C VAL A 133 7.37 -3.13 13.97
N PHE A 134 7.07 -3.92 12.93
CA PHE A 134 6.48 -5.24 13.11
C PHE A 134 7.42 -6.20 13.85
N LEU A 135 8.73 -6.13 13.60
CA LEU A 135 9.71 -6.93 14.31
C LEU A 135 9.75 -6.59 15.81
N LEU A 136 9.71 -5.29 16.15
CA LEU A 136 9.64 -4.83 17.55
C LEU A 136 8.36 -5.30 18.24
N LEU A 137 7.22 -5.19 17.55
CA LEU A 137 5.93 -5.62 18.08
C LEU A 137 5.91 -7.14 18.31
N ALA A 138 6.45 -7.92 17.37
CA ALA A 138 6.58 -9.38 17.51
C ALA A 138 7.47 -9.76 18.70
N SER A 139 8.62 -9.09 18.87
CA SER A 139 9.53 -9.33 20.00
C SER A 139 8.84 -9.08 21.35
N ASN A 140 8.09 -7.97 21.46
CA ASN A 140 7.35 -7.64 22.68
C ASN A 140 6.24 -8.66 22.98
N ASN A 141 5.52 -9.10 21.94
CA ASN A 141 4.49 -10.11 22.07
C ASN A 141 5.07 -11.48 22.51
N ILE A 142 6.17 -11.92 21.90
CA ILE A 142 6.85 -13.18 22.24
C ILE A 142 7.37 -13.14 23.68
N SER A 143 7.97 -12.03 24.11
CA SER A 143 8.48 -11.86 25.48
C SER A 143 7.36 -11.98 26.51
N SER A 144 6.19 -11.40 26.20
CA SER A 144 5.00 -11.49 27.06
C SER A 144 4.43 -12.92 27.12
N LEU A 145 4.40 -13.63 25.99
CA LEU A 145 3.91 -15.01 25.93
C LEU A 145 4.83 -16.00 26.67
N LEU A 146 6.15 -15.83 26.57
CA LEU A 146 7.12 -16.68 27.26
C LEU A 146 7.03 -16.56 28.78
N PHE A 147 6.82 -15.33 29.30
CA PHE A 147 6.61 -15.09 30.73
C PHE A 147 5.38 -15.84 31.26
N VAL A 148 4.27 -15.83 30.50
CA VAL A 148 3.01 -16.46 30.90
C VAL A 148 3.04 -17.99 30.77
N LEU A 149 3.62 -18.53 29.69
CA LEU A 149 3.56 -19.97 29.41
C LEU A 149 4.56 -20.79 30.23
N PHE A 150 5.78 -20.29 30.42
CA PHE A 150 6.83 -21.09 31.02
C PHE A 150 7.05 -20.79 32.51
N SER A 151 6.58 -19.65 33.04
CA SER A 151 6.91 -19.17 34.39
C SER A 151 8.42 -19.19 34.70
N ILE A 152 9.25 -19.40 33.67
CA ILE A 152 10.68 -19.32 33.69
C ILE A 152 10.94 -17.82 33.63
N GLN A 153 11.41 -17.27 34.74
CA GLN A 153 12.09 -16.00 34.71
C GLN A 153 13.32 -16.18 33.83
N LEU A 154 13.21 -15.93 32.53
CA LEU A 154 14.37 -15.59 31.72
C LEU A 154 14.86 -14.25 32.26
N ASN A 155 15.57 -14.32 33.38
CA ASN A 155 16.39 -13.23 33.85
C ASN A 155 17.39 -12.99 32.72
N PHE A 156 17.15 -11.92 31.95
CA PHE A 156 18.07 -11.37 30.96
C PHE A 156 19.47 -11.09 31.54
N CYS A 157 19.66 -11.26 32.85
CA CYS A 157 20.93 -11.22 33.57
C CYS A 157 21.92 -12.36 33.23
N PHE A 158 21.54 -13.43 32.50
CA PHE A 158 22.49 -14.48 32.06
C PHE A 158 22.89 -14.38 30.57
N VAL A 159 22.28 -13.49 29.80
CA VAL A 159 22.74 -13.12 28.45
C VAL A 159 23.36 -11.72 28.55
N ALA A 160 24.41 -11.61 29.36
CA ALA A 160 25.36 -10.50 29.43
C ALA A 160 26.71 -11.05 29.88
#